data_AF-A0A955VYI7-F1
#
_entry.id   AF-A0A955VYI7-F1
#
_cell.length_a   1.000
_cell.length_b   1.000
_cell.length_c   1.000
_cell.angle_alpha   90.00
_cell.angle_beta   90.00
_cell.angle_gamma   90.00
#
_symmetry.space_group_name_H-M   'P 1'
#
loop_
_entity.id
_entity.type
_entity.pdbx_description
1 polymer ?
#
loop_
_entity_poly.entity_id
_entity_poly.type
_entity_poly.pdbx_seq_one_letter_code
_entity_poly.pdbx_strand_id
1 'polypeptide(L)'
;MSWKVVSTGILAAGMGLAGCSGDTGGDERSFDVLDGLRVVDGKADMVSKAHIIDDIPMGSVIKGTFQPKMRVHGFTFEAKAGADVQVSLKTRAGADSLDARPGAPLDSVAAIYGPIKGDDKGARLAASDDTDHGLEAELPALRIEEDGQYLVIFSTWDDPGAGSYDIGIECEGTNFQCLRPVVDRPCTPGTRYIQGQTVIGDETWSRCEVVLLENTVVETDAILTIAPGVTVKGNFLGEGAFGNVGLQVDGQLQAVGTAQHPVVFTALRDGWKGLLLNGHDNNLSHVFIEKAAVGIDAVGGSNTIADTVIDHGGTGVRFQAQSADNEMARVKIEAVRDGVVVLEGAQVDVVDAIIRGNGVEAGRGF
;
A
#
# COMPACT_ATOMS: atom_id res chain seq x y z
N MET A 1 -31.62 17.93 13.34
CA MET A 1 -32.51 17.15 12.47
C MET A 1 -32.55 15.73 12.99
N SER A 2 -33.74 15.21 13.27
CA SER A 2 -34.00 13.93 13.96
C SER A 2 -34.26 12.83 12.95
N TRP A 3 -33.65 11.66 13.13
CA TRP A 3 -34.16 10.40 12.55
C TRP A 3 -34.15 9.30 13.62
N LYS A 4 -35.33 8.72 13.81
CA LYS A 4 -35.65 7.52 14.62
C LYS A 4 -35.31 6.26 13.83
N VAL A 5 -34.87 5.21 14.53
CA VAL A 5 -35.02 3.82 14.09
C VAL A 5 -35.87 3.09 15.14
N VAL A 6 -36.95 2.47 14.68
CA VAL A 6 -37.86 1.61 15.47
C VAL A 6 -37.52 0.14 15.17
N SER A 7 -37.62 -0.67 16.22
CA SER A 7 -37.33 -2.11 16.33
C SER A 7 -38.16 -3.01 15.42
N THR A 8 -37.81 -4.30 15.32
CA THR A 8 -38.58 -5.42 15.94
C THR A 8 -37.74 -6.71 15.85
N GLY A 9 -37.63 -7.46 16.96
CA GLY A 9 -37.13 -8.82 16.98
C GLY A 9 -38.27 -9.84 17.03
N ILE A 10 -38.07 -11.04 16.50
CA ILE A 10 -38.92 -12.22 16.76
C ILE A 10 -38.04 -13.46 16.91
N LEU A 11 -38.20 -14.14 18.05
CA LEU A 11 -37.76 -15.50 18.35
C LEU A 11 -38.84 -16.49 17.86
N ALA A 12 -38.44 -17.64 17.31
CA ALA A 12 -39.26 -18.85 17.33
C ALA A 12 -38.38 -20.11 17.27
N ALA A 13 -38.63 -21.03 18.21
CA ALA A 13 -38.07 -22.38 18.27
C ALA A 13 -39.13 -23.41 17.83
N GLY A 14 -38.70 -24.56 17.29
CA GLY A 14 -39.56 -25.70 16.99
C GLY A 14 -38.77 -26.97 16.66
N MET A 15 -39.02 -28.03 17.43
CA MET A 15 -38.39 -29.37 17.38
C MET A 15 -38.90 -30.28 16.25
N GLY A 16 -37.99 -31.13 15.74
CA GLY A 16 -38.10 -32.60 15.67
C GLY A 16 -39.01 -33.30 14.64
N LEU A 17 -38.44 -34.24 13.87
CA LEU A 17 -38.92 -35.63 13.73
C LEU A 17 -37.92 -36.49 12.91
N ALA A 18 -37.79 -37.76 13.31
CA ALA A 18 -36.96 -38.81 12.71
C ALA A 18 -37.74 -39.66 11.69
N GLY A 19 -37.04 -40.33 10.75
CA GLY A 19 -37.60 -41.33 9.84
C GLY A 19 -36.50 -42.14 9.12
N CYS A 20 -36.62 -43.47 9.17
CA CYS A 20 -35.56 -44.47 8.97
C CYS A 20 -35.28 -44.97 7.53
N SER A 21 -34.07 -45.52 7.36
CA SER A 21 -33.70 -46.82 6.73
C SER A 21 -33.75 -47.00 5.19
N GLY A 22 -32.62 -47.46 4.63
CA GLY A 22 -32.52 -48.12 3.32
C GLY A 22 -31.08 -48.47 2.93
N ASP A 23 -30.79 -49.76 2.81
CA ASP A 23 -29.49 -50.43 2.84
C ASP A 23 -28.67 -50.41 1.51
N THR A 24 -27.36 -50.59 1.67
CA THR A 24 -26.27 -51.04 0.79
C THR A 24 -26.41 -51.14 -0.74
N GLY A 25 -25.43 -50.54 -1.42
CA GLY A 25 -25.00 -50.88 -2.78
C GLY A 25 -23.72 -50.13 -3.11
N GLY A 26 -22.59 -50.85 -3.19
CA GLY A 26 -21.30 -50.26 -3.51
C GLY A 26 -21.29 -49.72 -4.94
N ASP A 27 -20.85 -48.48 -5.10
CA ASP A 27 -20.47 -47.93 -6.40
C ASP A 27 -19.10 -47.28 -6.25
N GLU A 28 -18.16 -47.76 -7.06
CA GLU A 28 -16.92 -47.07 -7.40
C GLU A 28 -17.29 -45.69 -7.95
N ARG A 29 -17.41 -44.69 -7.07
CA ARG A 29 -17.53 -43.31 -7.50
C ARG A 29 -16.16 -42.88 -7.99
N SER A 30 -15.94 -43.00 -9.30
CA SER A 30 -15.16 -42.01 -10.03
C SER A 30 -15.65 -40.65 -9.52
N PHE A 31 -14.81 -39.98 -8.73
CA PHE A 31 -15.05 -38.60 -8.35
C PHE A 31 -15.03 -37.81 -9.64
N ASP A 32 -16.20 -37.62 -10.23
CA ASP A 32 -16.36 -36.72 -11.36
C ASP A 32 -16.33 -35.30 -10.79
N VAL A 33 -15.10 -34.81 -10.65
CA VAL A 33 -14.77 -33.46 -10.15
C VAL A 33 -15.45 -32.37 -11.00
N LEU A 34 -15.97 -32.72 -12.18
CA LEU A 34 -16.76 -31.85 -13.05
C LEU A 34 -18.14 -31.49 -12.47
N ASP A 35 -18.70 -32.28 -11.55
CA ASP A 35 -20.04 -32.01 -10.99
C ASP A 35 -20.00 -31.07 -9.77
N GLY A 36 -18.87 -31.02 -9.06
CA GLY A 36 -18.65 -30.12 -7.91
C GLY A 36 -18.53 -28.63 -8.27
N LEU A 37 -18.44 -28.30 -9.57
CA LEU A 37 -18.41 -26.93 -10.10
C LEU A 37 -19.77 -26.49 -10.67
N ARG A 38 -20.77 -27.39 -10.76
CA ARG A 38 -22.09 -27.10 -11.33
C ARG A 38 -23.12 -26.59 -10.31
N VAL A 39 -22.87 -26.73 -9.00
CA VAL A 39 -23.90 -26.55 -7.95
C VAL A 39 -23.60 -25.44 -6.95
N VAL A 40 -22.48 -24.72 -7.10
CA VAL A 40 -22.25 -23.49 -6.34
C VAL A 40 -22.20 -22.38 -7.37
N ASP A 41 -22.78 -21.21 -7.08
CA ASP A 41 -22.56 -19.99 -7.85
C ASP A 41 -21.05 -19.84 -8.09
N GLY A 42 -20.57 -20.31 -9.25
CA GLY A 42 -19.24 -20.91 -9.44
C GLY A 42 -18.07 -19.92 -9.46
N LYS A 43 -18.32 -18.72 -8.98
CA LYS A 43 -17.46 -17.53 -9.02
C LYS A 43 -17.12 -17.02 -7.61
N ALA A 44 -17.59 -17.70 -6.55
CA ALA A 44 -17.59 -17.17 -5.19
C ALA A 44 -16.41 -17.63 -4.29
N ASP A 45 -15.63 -18.66 -4.63
CA ASP A 45 -14.38 -18.92 -3.91
C ASP A 45 -13.32 -19.62 -4.76
N MET A 46 -12.84 -18.93 -5.79
CA MET A 46 -11.65 -19.34 -6.55
C MET A 46 -10.36 -19.22 -5.72
N VAL A 47 -10.34 -18.34 -4.72
CA VAL A 47 -9.14 -18.02 -3.95
C VAL A 47 -8.70 -19.18 -3.06
N SER A 48 -9.63 -19.98 -2.52
CA SER A 48 -9.26 -21.21 -1.77
C SER A 48 -8.63 -22.30 -2.62
N LYS A 49 -8.75 -22.23 -3.96
CA LYS A 49 -8.12 -23.15 -4.92
C LYS A 49 -6.91 -22.54 -5.64
N ALA A 50 -6.53 -21.30 -5.29
CA ALA A 50 -5.44 -20.60 -5.96
C ALA A 50 -4.08 -21.22 -5.61
N HIS A 51 -3.32 -21.54 -6.65
CA HIS A 51 -1.91 -21.91 -6.51
C HIS A 51 -1.06 -20.67 -6.76
N ILE A 52 -0.37 -20.18 -5.72
CA ILE A 52 0.58 -19.07 -5.86
C ILE A 52 1.82 -19.61 -6.57
N ILE A 53 2.11 -19.05 -7.75
CA ILE A 53 3.17 -19.50 -8.64
C ILE A 53 4.44 -18.69 -8.40
N ASP A 54 4.33 -17.36 -8.41
CA ASP A 54 5.46 -16.44 -8.28
C ASP A 54 5.00 -15.03 -7.88
N ASP A 55 5.96 -14.16 -7.59
CA ASP A 55 5.78 -12.71 -7.44
C ASP A 55 5.93 -11.98 -8.79
N ILE A 56 5.06 -11.00 -9.06
CA ILE A 56 5.17 -10.10 -10.22
C ILE A 56 5.77 -8.77 -9.76
N PRO A 57 7.00 -8.42 -10.17
CA PRO A 57 7.55 -7.09 -9.97
C PRO A 57 6.69 -6.01 -10.65
N MET A 58 6.56 -4.85 -10.02
CA MET A 58 5.87 -3.70 -10.60
C MET A 58 6.49 -3.28 -11.94
N GLY A 59 5.65 -3.03 -12.94
CA GLY A 59 6.07 -2.67 -14.30
C GLY A 59 6.60 -3.83 -15.14
N SER A 60 6.35 -5.07 -14.73
CA SER A 60 6.81 -6.27 -15.44
C SER A 60 5.65 -7.11 -15.99
N VAL A 61 5.99 -8.04 -16.88
CA VAL A 61 5.08 -9.03 -17.46
C VAL A 61 5.69 -10.41 -17.33
N ILE A 62 4.97 -11.33 -16.70
CA ILE A 62 5.31 -12.75 -16.64
C ILE A 62 4.59 -13.49 -17.74
N LYS A 63 5.32 -14.35 -18.45
CA LYS A 63 4.77 -15.25 -19.47
C LYS A 63 4.81 -16.67 -18.96
N GLY A 64 3.71 -17.40 -19.11
CA GLY A 64 3.60 -18.77 -18.65
C GLY A 64 2.69 -19.62 -19.52
N THR A 65 2.59 -20.89 -19.14
CA THR A 65 1.67 -21.86 -19.75
C THR A 65 0.72 -22.39 -18.69
N PHE A 66 -0.50 -22.72 -19.09
CA PHE A 66 -1.43 -23.40 -18.20
C PHE A 66 -0.86 -24.74 -17.76
N GLN A 67 -1.20 -25.20 -16.56
CA GLN A 67 -0.82 -26.53 -16.11
C GLN A 67 -2.06 -27.41 -15.98
N PRO A 68 -2.08 -28.63 -16.55
CA PRO A 68 -3.27 -29.47 -16.55
C PRO A 68 -3.85 -29.83 -15.18
N LYS A 69 -3.03 -29.76 -14.12
CA LYS A 69 -3.42 -30.06 -12.74
C LYS A 69 -3.76 -28.82 -11.91
N MET A 70 -3.54 -27.62 -12.45
CA MET A 70 -3.82 -26.36 -11.76
C MET A 70 -4.97 -25.65 -12.47
N ARG A 71 -6.03 -25.39 -11.73
CA ARG A 71 -7.21 -24.70 -12.26
C ARG A 71 -7.12 -23.19 -12.05
N VAL A 72 -6.68 -22.75 -10.88
CA VAL A 72 -6.57 -21.34 -10.53
C VAL A 72 -5.10 -20.96 -10.35
N HIS A 73 -4.63 -20.05 -11.19
CA HIS A 73 -3.27 -19.55 -11.20
C HIS A 73 -3.23 -18.27 -10.36
N GLY A 74 -2.30 -18.19 -9.42
CA GLY A 74 -2.14 -17.05 -8.53
C GLY A 74 -0.74 -16.45 -8.64
N PHE A 75 -0.67 -15.12 -8.61
CA PHE A 75 0.57 -14.38 -8.52
C PHE A 75 0.46 -13.29 -7.46
N THR A 76 1.54 -13.07 -6.72
CA THR A 76 1.58 -12.04 -5.69
C THR A 76 2.33 -10.80 -6.18
N PHE A 77 2.04 -9.64 -5.62
CA PHE A 77 2.79 -8.41 -5.89
C PHE A 77 2.81 -7.52 -4.66
N GLU A 78 3.92 -6.81 -4.44
CA GLU A 78 4.02 -5.83 -3.35
C GLU A 78 3.63 -4.45 -3.88
N ALA A 79 2.79 -3.75 -3.12
CA ALA A 79 2.40 -2.39 -3.45
C ALA A 79 2.34 -1.52 -2.19
N LYS A 80 2.62 -0.24 -2.39
CA LYS A 80 2.57 0.79 -1.36
C LYS A 80 1.32 1.62 -1.55
N ALA A 81 0.78 2.11 -0.44
CA ALA A 81 -0.43 2.90 -0.52
C ALA A 81 -0.25 4.20 -1.30
N GLY A 82 -1.34 4.60 -1.94
CA GLY A 82 -1.36 5.70 -2.88
C GLY A 82 -0.88 5.33 -4.29
N ALA A 83 -0.36 4.12 -4.55
CA ALA A 83 -0.17 3.62 -5.90
C ALA A 83 -1.50 3.34 -6.60
N ASP A 84 -1.60 3.63 -7.90
CA ASP A 84 -2.67 3.11 -8.76
C ASP A 84 -2.11 1.94 -9.57
N VAL A 85 -2.66 0.74 -9.38
CA VAL A 85 -2.15 -0.50 -9.98
C VAL A 85 -3.13 -1.02 -11.02
N GLN A 86 -2.64 -1.31 -12.22
CA GLN A 86 -3.40 -1.89 -13.30
C GLN A 86 -2.84 -3.27 -13.64
N VAL A 87 -3.67 -4.31 -13.48
CA VAL A 87 -3.31 -5.66 -13.90
C VAL A 87 -3.78 -5.88 -15.34
N SER A 88 -2.93 -6.49 -16.14
CA SER A 88 -3.27 -6.96 -17.49
C SER A 88 -3.15 -8.48 -17.55
N LEU A 89 -4.11 -9.13 -18.19
CA LEU A 89 -4.11 -10.55 -18.43
C LEU A 89 -4.41 -10.82 -19.90
N LYS A 90 -3.54 -11.60 -20.54
CA LYS A 90 -3.77 -12.10 -21.90
C LYS A 90 -3.64 -13.61 -21.91
N THR A 91 -4.62 -14.30 -22.46
CA THR A 91 -4.69 -15.77 -22.46
C THR A 91 -4.81 -16.28 -23.90
N ARG A 92 -4.16 -17.40 -24.22
CA ARG A 92 -4.18 -17.98 -25.57
C ARG A 92 -4.44 -19.46 -25.48
N ALA A 93 -5.44 -19.92 -26.23
CA ALA A 93 -5.84 -21.31 -26.32
C ALA A 93 -4.71 -22.21 -26.85
N GLY A 94 -4.52 -23.35 -26.19
CA GLY A 94 -3.68 -24.44 -26.62
C GLY A 94 -4.29 -25.23 -27.78
N ALA A 95 -3.54 -26.22 -28.26
CA ALA A 95 -4.03 -27.16 -29.27
C ALA A 95 -5.14 -28.10 -28.75
N ASP A 96 -5.28 -28.20 -27.42
CA ASP A 96 -6.19 -29.07 -26.68
C ASP A 96 -7.41 -28.34 -26.10
N SER A 97 -7.61 -27.06 -26.45
CA SER A 97 -8.77 -26.31 -26.00
C SER A 97 -10.08 -26.95 -26.49
N LEU A 98 -11.08 -26.94 -25.61
CA LEU A 98 -12.37 -27.58 -25.84
C LEU A 98 -13.20 -26.83 -26.88
N ASP A 99 -13.20 -25.50 -26.80
CA ASP A 99 -14.14 -24.64 -27.53
C ASP A 99 -13.45 -23.48 -28.29
N ALA A 100 -12.12 -23.31 -28.15
CA ALA A 100 -11.35 -22.26 -28.82
C ALA A 100 -10.32 -22.81 -29.82
N ARG A 101 -10.10 -22.06 -30.91
CA ARG A 101 -9.03 -22.41 -31.88
C ARG A 101 -7.66 -22.12 -31.27
N PRO A 102 -6.61 -22.88 -31.60
CA PRO A 102 -5.27 -22.64 -31.05
C PRO A 102 -4.81 -21.21 -31.32
N GLY A 103 -4.38 -20.52 -30.26
CA GLY A 103 -3.97 -19.12 -30.28
C GLY A 103 -5.11 -18.09 -30.20
N ALA A 104 -6.37 -18.50 -30.12
CA ALA A 104 -7.48 -17.59 -29.83
C ALA A 104 -7.46 -17.14 -28.36
N PRO A 105 -7.98 -15.94 -28.03
CA PRO A 105 -8.27 -15.55 -26.65
C PRO A 105 -9.19 -16.58 -25.98
N LEU A 106 -8.98 -16.81 -24.69
CA LEU A 106 -9.80 -17.73 -23.88
C LEU A 106 -10.78 -16.93 -23.01
N ASP A 107 -11.94 -17.52 -22.77
CA ASP A 107 -12.84 -17.04 -21.71
C ASP A 107 -12.12 -17.20 -20.36
N SER A 108 -12.00 -16.09 -19.64
CA SER A 108 -11.19 -15.96 -18.45
C SER A 108 -11.89 -15.17 -17.36
N VAL A 109 -11.67 -15.60 -16.13
CA VAL A 109 -12.07 -14.90 -14.91
C VAL A 109 -10.81 -14.54 -14.13
N ALA A 110 -10.77 -13.32 -13.60
CA ALA A 110 -9.66 -12.82 -12.80
C ALA A 110 -10.16 -12.03 -11.60
N ALA A 111 -9.39 -12.03 -10.52
CA ALA A 111 -9.69 -11.25 -9.32
C ALA A 111 -8.43 -10.85 -8.56
N ILE A 112 -8.50 -9.72 -7.86
CA ILE A 112 -7.44 -9.20 -7.00
C ILE A 112 -7.91 -9.25 -5.55
N TYR A 113 -7.04 -9.71 -4.65
CA TYR A 113 -7.25 -9.82 -3.22
C TYR A 113 -6.11 -9.13 -2.46
N GLY A 114 -6.38 -8.64 -1.27
CA GLY A 114 -5.35 -8.21 -0.33
C GLY A 114 -5.78 -7.11 0.64
N PRO A 115 -4.83 -6.56 1.42
CA PRO A 115 -3.47 -7.11 1.57
C PRO A 115 -3.48 -8.47 2.29
N ILE A 116 -2.51 -9.33 1.97
CA ILE A 116 -2.33 -10.66 2.55
C ILE A 116 -1.80 -10.53 3.99
N LYS A 117 -2.43 -11.24 4.94
CA LYS A 117 -2.04 -11.25 6.36
C LYS A 117 -1.89 -12.70 6.85
N GLY A 118 -0.65 -13.20 6.79
CA GLY A 118 -0.36 -14.61 7.09
C GLY A 118 -1.04 -15.53 6.08
N ASP A 119 -1.93 -16.40 6.56
CA ASP A 119 -2.69 -17.32 5.69
C ASP A 119 -3.94 -16.66 5.06
N ASP A 120 -4.40 -15.52 5.60
CA ASP A 120 -5.53 -14.77 5.06
C ASP A 120 -5.13 -14.02 3.79
N LYS A 121 -5.82 -14.29 2.68
CA LYS A 121 -5.56 -13.65 1.37
C LYS A 121 -6.16 -12.25 1.28
N GLY A 122 -6.92 -11.82 2.29
CA GLY A 122 -7.55 -10.52 2.34
C GLY A 122 -8.88 -10.46 1.57
N ALA A 123 -9.48 -9.27 1.55
CA ALA A 123 -10.75 -9.05 0.87
C ALA A 123 -10.57 -9.07 -0.66
N ARG A 124 -11.63 -9.44 -1.39
CA ARG A 124 -11.66 -9.28 -2.85
C ARG A 124 -11.84 -7.80 -3.21
N LEU A 125 -10.86 -7.21 -3.87
CA LEU A 125 -10.78 -5.80 -4.19
C LEU A 125 -11.28 -5.49 -5.60
N ALA A 126 -11.02 -6.40 -6.54
CA ALA A 126 -11.45 -6.29 -7.92
C ALA A 126 -11.75 -7.67 -8.49
N ALA A 127 -12.67 -7.76 -9.45
CA ALA A 127 -12.93 -8.96 -10.21
C ALA A 127 -13.42 -8.59 -11.61
N SER A 128 -13.06 -9.42 -12.57
CA SER A 128 -13.59 -9.39 -13.93
C SER A 128 -13.87 -10.82 -14.35
N ASP A 129 -14.98 -10.98 -15.03
CA ASP A 129 -15.59 -12.21 -15.46
C ASP A 129 -16.43 -11.75 -16.65
N ASP A 130 -16.07 -12.23 -17.84
CA ASP A 130 -16.26 -11.53 -19.11
C ASP A 130 -17.69 -11.03 -19.42
N THR A 131 -17.75 -10.02 -20.28
CA THR A 131 -18.98 -9.60 -20.98
C THR A 131 -18.96 -10.18 -22.40
N ASP A 132 -19.83 -11.14 -22.65
CA ASP A 132 -20.19 -11.73 -23.96
C ASP A 132 -19.04 -12.31 -24.82
N HIS A 133 -18.89 -13.64 -24.74
CA HIS A 133 -18.30 -14.53 -25.76
C HIS A 133 -16.90 -14.17 -26.28
N GLY A 134 -15.87 -14.51 -25.51
CA GLY A 134 -14.51 -14.72 -26.03
C GLY A 134 -13.55 -13.53 -25.87
N LEU A 135 -13.74 -12.70 -24.85
CA LEU A 135 -12.85 -11.59 -24.51
C LEU A 135 -12.05 -11.88 -23.22
N GLU A 136 -10.82 -11.35 -23.18
CA GLU A 136 -9.91 -11.47 -22.04
C GLU A 136 -10.46 -10.69 -20.83
N ALA A 137 -10.21 -11.16 -19.60
CA ALA A 137 -10.63 -10.46 -18.39
C ALA A 137 -9.88 -9.12 -18.24
N GLU A 138 -10.63 -8.02 -18.16
CA GLU A 138 -10.09 -6.68 -17.91
C GLU A 138 -10.36 -6.27 -16.46
N LEU A 139 -9.35 -6.40 -15.61
CA LEU A 139 -9.44 -5.91 -14.23
C LEU A 139 -9.42 -4.38 -14.20
N PRO A 140 -10.24 -3.70 -13.37
CA PRO A 140 -10.14 -2.25 -13.22
C PRO A 140 -8.83 -1.85 -12.53
N ALA A 141 -8.40 -0.61 -12.78
CA ALA A 141 -7.32 0.01 -12.01
C ALA A 141 -7.69 0.04 -10.51
N LEU A 142 -6.75 -0.37 -9.67
CA LEU A 142 -6.92 -0.49 -8.23
C LEU A 142 -6.05 0.56 -7.53
N ARG A 143 -6.68 1.47 -6.79
CA ARG A 143 -5.97 2.30 -5.80
C ARG A 143 -5.56 1.41 -4.63
N ILE A 144 -4.29 1.40 -4.31
CA ILE A 144 -3.73 0.69 -3.16
C ILE A 144 -3.94 1.56 -1.93
N GLU A 145 -4.70 1.04 -0.96
CA GLU A 145 -5.11 1.76 0.25
C GLU A 145 -4.26 1.38 1.49
N GLU A 146 -3.62 0.21 1.48
CA GLU A 146 -2.77 -0.28 2.57
C GLU A 146 -1.45 -0.78 2.00
N ASP A 147 -0.35 -0.51 2.69
CA ASP A 147 0.93 -1.15 2.39
C ASP A 147 0.83 -2.68 2.51
N GLY A 148 1.30 -3.41 1.50
CA GLY A 148 1.45 -4.86 1.67
C GLY A 148 1.60 -5.66 0.38
N GLN A 149 1.49 -6.97 0.55
CA GLN A 149 1.46 -7.93 -0.54
C GLN A 149 0.00 -8.21 -0.94
N TYR A 150 -0.26 -8.24 -2.24
CA TYR A 150 -1.56 -8.49 -2.84
C TYR A 150 -1.49 -9.76 -3.69
N LEU A 151 -2.64 -10.37 -3.95
CA LEU A 151 -2.77 -11.59 -4.74
C LEU A 151 -3.70 -11.33 -5.93
N VAL A 152 -3.20 -11.52 -7.14
CA VAL A 152 -4.04 -11.68 -8.33
C VAL A 152 -4.22 -13.16 -8.62
N ILE A 153 -5.45 -13.57 -8.91
CA ILE A 153 -5.77 -14.92 -9.38
C ILE A 153 -6.50 -14.86 -10.70
N PHE A 154 -6.33 -15.90 -11.52
CA PHE A 154 -7.13 -16.09 -12.73
C PHE A 154 -7.31 -17.57 -13.05
N SER A 155 -8.34 -17.84 -13.87
CA SER A 155 -8.65 -19.15 -14.41
C SER A 155 -9.30 -18.99 -15.78
N THR A 156 -9.19 -20.02 -16.61
CA THR A 156 -9.93 -20.14 -17.86
C THR A 156 -10.85 -21.35 -17.79
N TRP A 157 -12.00 -21.29 -18.47
CA TRP A 157 -12.90 -22.44 -18.56
C TRP A 157 -12.45 -23.43 -19.65
N ASP A 158 -11.89 -22.91 -20.74
CA ASP A 158 -11.79 -23.63 -22.02
C ASP A 158 -10.44 -24.30 -22.34
N ASP A 159 -9.43 -24.11 -21.49
CA ASP A 159 -8.08 -24.63 -21.73
C ASP A 159 -7.64 -25.66 -20.67
N PRO A 160 -7.46 -26.94 -21.06
CA PRO A 160 -7.05 -28.00 -20.15
C PRO A 160 -5.54 -28.07 -19.92
N GLY A 161 -4.72 -27.20 -20.52
CA GLY A 161 -3.32 -27.03 -20.10
C GLY A 161 -2.27 -26.78 -21.18
N ALA A 162 -2.58 -26.77 -22.49
CA ALA A 162 -1.55 -26.47 -23.51
C ALA A 162 -1.53 -24.99 -23.95
N GLY A 163 -2.43 -24.15 -23.44
CA GLY A 163 -2.41 -22.71 -23.71
C GLY A 163 -1.36 -21.92 -22.94
N SER A 164 -1.28 -20.62 -23.24
CA SER A 164 -0.33 -19.69 -22.63
C SER A 164 -1.02 -18.47 -22.03
N TYR A 165 -0.35 -17.80 -21.11
CA TYR A 165 -0.78 -16.51 -20.57
C TYR A 165 0.38 -15.52 -20.45
N ASP A 166 0.07 -14.24 -20.61
CA ASP A 166 0.89 -13.10 -20.22
C ASP A 166 0.14 -12.36 -19.10
N ILE A 167 0.73 -12.27 -17.92
CA ILE A 167 0.19 -11.49 -16.79
C ILE A 167 1.14 -10.35 -16.47
N GLY A 168 0.63 -9.12 -16.49
CA GLY A 168 1.41 -7.91 -16.30
C GLY A 168 0.85 -7.01 -15.23
N ILE A 169 1.71 -6.25 -14.57
CA ILE A 169 1.32 -5.22 -13.61
C ILE A 169 1.94 -3.90 -14.00
N GLU A 170 1.09 -2.92 -14.28
CA GLU A 170 1.46 -1.52 -14.41
C GLU A 170 1.14 -0.79 -13.12
N CYS A 171 1.93 0.22 -12.80
CA CYS A 171 1.71 1.07 -11.64
C CYS A 171 1.87 2.53 -12.07
N GLU A 172 0.96 3.38 -11.62
CA GLU A 172 1.06 4.84 -11.67
C GLU A 172 1.23 5.38 -10.24
N GLY A 173 2.18 6.30 -10.07
CA GLY A 173 2.62 6.78 -8.76
C GLY A 173 4.11 7.10 -8.73
N THR A 174 4.61 7.45 -7.55
CA THR A 174 6.05 7.69 -7.33
C THR A 174 6.88 6.42 -7.48
N ASN A 175 8.20 6.56 -7.65
CA ASN A 175 9.10 5.40 -7.68
C ASN A 175 9.05 4.58 -6.39
N PHE A 176 8.78 5.23 -5.26
CA PHE A 176 8.59 4.55 -3.99
C PHE A 176 7.29 3.76 -3.97
N GLN A 177 6.18 4.41 -4.35
CA GLN A 177 4.86 3.78 -4.39
C GLN A 177 4.80 2.56 -5.32
N CYS A 178 5.44 2.70 -6.48
CA CYS A 178 5.52 1.66 -7.49
C CYS A 178 6.73 0.73 -7.32
N LEU A 179 7.49 0.83 -6.22
CA LEU A 179 8.68 0.03 -5.93
C LEU A 179 9.65 -0.07 -7.12
N ARG A 180 9.72 0.96 -7.96
CA ARG A 180 10.56 0.93 -9.17
C ARG A 180 12.02 1.06 -8.78
N PRO A 181 12.93 0.23 -9.32
CA PRO A 181 14.35 0.41 -9.11
C PRO A 181 14.75 1.79 -9.64
N VAL A 182 15.21 2.65 -8.74
CA VAL A 182 15.69 3.98 -9.14
C VAL A 182 17.10 3.78 -9.71
N VAL A 183 17.18 3.71 -11.04
CA VAL A 183 18.40 3.31 -11.78
C VAL A 183 19.50 4.38 -11.73
N ASP A 184 19.14 5.63 -11.50
CA ASP A 184 20.06 6.77 -11.44
C ASP A 184 19.76 7.63 -10.21
N ARG A 185 20.16 7.17 -9.02
CA ARG A 185 20.02 8.02 -7.83
C ARG A 185 21.18 9.01 -7.76
N PRO A 186 20.93 10.31 -7.52
CA PRO A 186 22.00 11.28 -7.32
C PRO A 186 22.73 11.10 -5.96
N CYS A 187 22.22 10.24 -5.08
CA CYS A 187 22.89 9.83 -3.85
C CYS A 187 24.03 8.81 -4.10
N THR A 188 25.00 8.77 -3.20
CA THR A 188 26.05 7.76 -3.18
C THR A 188 25.50 6.42 -2.71
N PRO A 189 25.73 5.31 -3.45
CA PRO A 189 25.29 3.99 -3.03
C PRO A 189 25.80 3.57 -1.64
N GLY A 190 25.00 2.74 -0.96
CA GLY A 190 25.31 2.18 0.35
C GLY A 190 24.49 2.78 1.50
N THR A 191 24.70 2.20 2.68
CA THR A 191 23.97 2.52 3.90
C THR A 191 24.86 3.22 4.92
N ARG A 192 24.36 4.30 5.52
CA ARG A 192 24.93 4.92 6.71
C ARG A 192 24.07 4.56 7.92
N TYR A 193 24.68 3.99 8.95
CA TYR A 193 24.01 3.76 10.24
C TYR A 193 24.35 4.89 11.21
N ILE A 194 23.34 5.45 11.87
CA ILE A 194 23.48 6.49 12.87
C ILE A 194 23.01 5.94 14.22
N GLN A 195 23.92 5.88 15.18
CA GLN A 195 23.65 5.41 16.54
C GLN A 195 23.90 6.56 17.51
N GLY A 196 22.85 7.30 17.85
CA GLY A 196 22.89 8.40 18.83
C GLY A 196 23.87 9.50 18.41
N GLN A 197 23.50 10.29 17.40
CA GLN A 197 24.35 11.35 16.87
C GLN A 197 23.73 12.74 17.11
N THR A 198 24.60 13.68 17.43
CA THR A 198 24.33 15.11 17.28
C THR A 198 25.03 15.62 16.02
N VAL A 199 24.27 16.21 15.09
CA VAL A 199 24.79 16.92 13.93
C VAL A 199 25.19 18.32 14.40
N ILE A 200 26.47 18.63 14.28
CA ILE A 200 27.07 19.91 14.71
C ILE A 200 27.57 20.63 13.45
N GLY A 201 27.04 21.83 13.19
CA GLY A 201 27.30 22.58 11.97
C GLY A 201 26.68 21.95 10.71
N ASP A 202 27.10 22.42 9.55
CA ASP A 202 26.51 21.99 8.27
C ASP A 202 26.92 20.55 7.93
N GLU A 203 25.92 19.68 7.72
CA GLU A 203 26.13 18.30 7.33
C GLU A 203 25.21 17.92 6.15
N THR A 204 25.74 17.14 5.22
CA THR A 204 24.94 16.57 4.12
C THR A 204 24.87 15.05 4.21
N TRP A 205 23.66 14.51 4.26
CA TRP A 205 23.43 13.08 4.08
C TRP A 205 23.23 12.78 2.60
N SER A 206 24.22 12.11 2.02
CA SER A 206 24.24 11.75 0.60
C SER A 206 24.30 10.26 0.35
N ARG A 207 24.29 9.40 1.39
CA ARG A 207 24.17 7.94 1.21
C ARG A 207 22.74 7.59 0.88
N CYS A 208 22.54 6.71 -0.10
CA CYS A 208 21.21 6.36 -0.58
C CYS A 208 20.31 5.74 0.49
N GLU A 209 20.90 5.12 1.52
CA GLU A 209 20.19 4.74 2.72
C GLU A 209 20.87 5.33 3.96
N VAL A 210 20.07 5.91 4.84
CA VAL A 210 20.47 6.34 6.18
C VAL A 210 19.53 5.67 7.18
N VAL A 211 20.09 4.94 8.15
CA VAL A 211 19.31 4.23 9.17
C VAL A 211 19.57 4.86 10.53
N LEU A 212 18.53 5.40 11.16
CA LEU A 212 18.58 5.95 12.51
C LEU A 212 18.27 4.82 13.51
N LEU A 213 19.30 4.36 14.21
CA LEU A 213 19.19 3.34 15.25
C LEU A 213 18.77 3.93 16.60
N GLU A 214 19.07 5.22 16.81
CA GLU A 214 18.66 6.01 17.97
C GLU A 214 18.32 7.44 17.52
N ASN A 215 17.76 8.25 18.41
CA ASN A 215 17.42 9.65 18.10
C ASN A 215 18.64 10.40 17.57
N THR A 216 18.42 11.16 16.51
CA THR A 216 19.42 12.06 15.95
C THR A 216 18.97 13.49 16.17
N VAL A 217 19.87 14.32 16.68
CA VAL A 217 19.61 15.74 16.96
C VAL A 217 20.41 16.59 15.99
N VAL A 218 19.76 17.50 15.28
CA VAL A 218 20.42 18.59 14.55
C VAL A 218 20.44 19.79 15.48
N GLU A 219 21.62 20.22 15.92
CA GLU A 219 21.75 21.33 16.87
C GLU A 219 21.29 22.68 16.27
N THR A 220 21.00 23.63 17.15
CA THR A 220 20.46 24.98 16.82
C THR A 220 21.20 25.72 15.71
N ASP A 221 22.53 25.63 15.68
CA ASP A 221 23.36 26.32 14.68
C ASP A 221 23.75 25.40 13.50
N ALA A 222 23.14 24.22 13.39
CA ALA A 222 23.44 23.23 12.36
C ALA A 222 22.39 23.26 11.23
N ILE A 223 22.86 22.99 10.01
CA ILE A 223 22.01 22.74 8.84
C ILE A 223 22.22 21.30 8.39
N LEU A 224 21.16 20.48 8.48
CA LEU A 224 21.16 19.15 7.90
C LEU A 224 20.54 19.19 6.51
N THR A 225 21.35 18.88 5.49
CA THR A 225 20.87 18.71 4.11
C THR A 225 20.72 17.23 3.78
N ILE A 226 19.54 16.84 3.27
CA ILE A 226 19.29 15.49 2.75
C ILE A 226 19.28 15.54 1.23
N ALA A 227 20.21 14.85 0.60
CA ALA A 227 20.32 14.84 -0.86
C ALA A 227 19.10 14.15 -1.52
N PRO A 228 18.73 14.51 -2.76
CA PRO A 228 17.67 13.82 -3.49
C PRO A 228 17.91 12.31 -3.60
N GLY A 229 16.84 11.52 -3.56
CA GLY A 229 16.90 10.06 -3.68
C GLY A 229 17.41 9.32 -2.43
N VAL A 230 17.70 10.03 -1.34
CA VAL A 230 18.06 9.43 -0.05
C VAL A 230 16.82 8.90 0.65
N THR A 231 16.92 7.68 1.18
CA THR A 231 15.93 7.08 2.07
C THR A 231 16.46 7.07 3.50
N VAL A 232 15.78 7.78 4.41
CA VAL A 232 16.04 7.81 5.85
C VAL A 232 15.05 6.87 6.55
N LYS A 233 15.56 5.94 7.35
CA LYS A 233 14.77 4.92 8.06
C LYS A 233 14.89 5.11 9.56
N GLY A 234 13.80 5.52 10.22
CA GLY A 234 13.71 5.57 11.68
C GLY A 234 13.31 4.23 12.27
N ASN A 235 13.83 3.86 13.43
CA ASN A 235 13.47 2.61 14.09
C ASN A 235 12.38 2.82 15.17
N PHE A 236 11.56 1.81 15.41
CA PHE A 236 10.66 1.76 16.56
C PHE A 236 10.91 0.47 17.33
N LEU A 237 11.35 0.61 18.59
CA LEU A 237 11.66 -0.49 19.51
C LEU A 237 10.74 -0.52 20.74
N GLY A 238 9.74 0.36 20.84
CA GLY A 238 8.76 0.39 21.93
C GLY A 238 8.73 1.71 22.71
N GLU A 239 8.48 1.65 24.02
CA GLU A 239 8.55 2.82 24.91
C GLU A 239 9.96 3.01 25.49
N GLY A 240 10.37 4.27 25.73
CA GLY A 240 11.68 4.62 26.32
C GLY A 240 12.62 5.35 25.34
N ALA A 241 13.82 5.72 25.81
CA ALA A 241 14.76 6.58 25.07
C ALA A 241 15.19 6.03 23.70
N PHE A 242 15.14 4.71 23.53
CA PHE A 242 15.49 3.99 22.29
C PHE A 242 14.27 3.48 21.53
N GLY A 243 13.07 3.68 22.09
CA GLY A 243 11.85 3.03 21.64
C GLY A 243 11.15 3.74 20.49
N ASN A 244 11.25 5.06 20.43
CA ASN A 244 10.58 5.88 19.43
C ASN A 244 11.59 6.81 18.75
N VAL A 245 12.28 6.31 17.72
CA VAL A 245 13.39 7.04 17.07
C VAL A 245 12.84 8.06 16.09
N GLY A 246 13.28 9.31 16.24
CA GLY A 246 12.99 10.41 15.33
C GLY A 246 14.22 11.21 14.95
N LEU A 247 14.01 12.13 14.02
CA LEU A 247 14.95 13.18 13.70
C LEU A 247 14.48 14.46 14.40
N GLN A 248 15.19 14.86 15.45
CA GLN A 248 14.97 16.11 16.15
C GLN A 248 15.82 17.18 15.50
N VAL A 249 15.17 18.24 15.01
CA VAL A 249 15.80 19.33 14.28
C VAL A 249 15.65 20.59 15.11
N ASP A 250 16.64 20.84 15.97
CA ASP A 250 16.73 22.08 16.75
C ASP A 250 17.38 23.21 15.92
N GLY A 251 18.07 22.89 14.82
CA GLY A 251 18.53 23.82 13.78
C GLY A 251 17.68 23.76 12.52
N GLN A 252 18.28 23.66 11.33
CA GLN A 252 17.55 23.62 10.05
C GLN A 252 17.64 22.27 9.33
N LEU A 253 16.55 21.89 8.66
CA LEU A 253 16.46 20.75 7.76
C LEU A 253 16.17 21.22 6.33
N GLN A 254 17.04 20.82 5.41
CA GLN A 254 16.89 21.01 3.97
C GLN A 254 16.72 19.64 3.31
N ALA A 255 15.48 19.21 3.10
CA ALA A 255 15.12 17.95 2.46
C ALA A 255 14.41 18.24 1.12
N VAL A 256 15.20 18.56 0.10
CA VAL A 256 14.70 18.97 -1.23
C VAL A 256 15.00 17.87 -2.23
N GLY A 257 14.02 17.01 -2.48
CA GLY A 257 14.05 15.97 -3.50
C GLY A 257 13.67 16.48 -4.89
N THR A 258 13.36 15.55 -5.77
CA THR A 258 12.75 15.81 -7.09
C THR A 258 11.62 14.81 -7.32
N ALA A 259 10.75 15.06 -8.29
CA ALA A 259 9.71 14.10 -8.66
C ALA A 259 10.27 12.70 -9.02
N GLN A 260 11.46 12.65 -9.64
CA GLN A 260 12.14 11.40 -10.02
C GLN A 260 12.92 10.78 -8.85
N HIS A 261 13.49 11.62 -7.98
CA HIS A 261 14.32 11.22 -6.85
C HIS A 261 13.84 11.92 -5.57
N PRO A 262 12.69 11.52 -5.02
CA PRO A 262 12.19 12.11 -3.78
C PRO A 262 13.12 11.78 -2.61
N VAL A 263 13.09 12.60 -1.56
CA VAL A 263 13.63 12.21 -0.26
C VAL A 263 12.57 11.39 0.46
N VAL A 264 12.94 10.23 1.00
CA VAL A 264 11.99 9.33 1.66
C VAL A 264 12.34 9.24 3.14
N PHE A 265 11.38 9.49 4.02
CA PHE A 265 11.44 9.19 5.44
C PHE A 265 10.45 8.06 5.75
N THR A 266 10.92 6.94 6.28
CA THR A 266 10.08 5.75 6.56
C THR A 266 10.53 5.04 7.83
N ALA A 267 9.79 4.03 8.25
CA ALA A 267 10.19 3.09 9.28
C ALA A 267 11.24 2.10 8.75
N LEU A 268 12.16 1.70 9.63
CA LEU A 268 13.04 0.55 9.40
C LEU A 268 12.27 -0.77 9.46
N ARG A 269 11.21 -0.83 10.29
CA ARG A 269 10.32 -1.98 10.46
C ARG A 269 8.86 -1.55 10.45
N ASP A 270 8.34 -1.19 11.61
CA ASP A 270 6.89 -1.07 11.81
C ASP A 270 6.44 0.38 12.04
N GLY A 271 7.31 1.23 12.58
CA GLY A 271 7.03 2.64 12.81
C GLY A 271 8.30 3.43 13.13
N TRP A 272 8.11 4.74 13.30
CA TRP A 272 9.12 5.67 13.82
C TRP A 272 8.43 6.93 14.35
N LYS A 273 9.19 7.82 14.99
CA LYS A 273 8.62 8.98 15.69
C LYS A 273 8.08 10.05 14.74
N GLY A 274 8.85 10.36 13.70
CA GLY A 274 8.61 11.52 12.85
C GLY A 274 9.76 12.50 12.79
N LEU A 275 9.51 13.59 12.06
CA LEU A 275 10.35 14.78 12.03
C LEU A 275 9.86 15.75 13.11
N LEU A 276 10.75 16.14 14.03
CA LEU A 276 10.46 17.14 15.05
C LEU A 276 11.22 18.41 14.67
N LEU A 277 10.49 19.44 14.24
CA LEU A 277 11.06 20.70 13.75
C LEU A 277 10.90 21.76 14.83
N ASN A 278 12.00 22.19 15.45
CA ASN A 278 11.99 22.98 16.67
C ASN A 278 12.58 24.39 16.44
N GLY A 279 11.73 25.34 16.02
CA GLY A 279 11.96 26.77 16.17
C GLY A 279 12.59 27.49 14.98
N HIS A 280 13.08 26.76 13.99
CA HIS A 280 13.79 27.29 12.82
C HIS A 280 13.06 26.99 11.51
N ASP A 281 13.50 27.66 10.45
CA ASP A 281 12.92 27.50 9.13
C ASP A 281 13.43 26.21 8.48
N ASN A 282 12.51 25.41 7.95
CA ASN A 282 12.80 24.15 7.30
C ASN A 282 12.18 24.10 5.92
N ASN A 283 12.83 23.38 5.01
CA ASN A 283 12.36 23.23 3.64
C ASN A 283 12.28 21.75 3.28
N LEU A 284 11.06 21.31 3.02
CA LEU A 284 10.72 19.96 2.60
C LEU A 284 10.01 20.04 1.27
N SER A 285 10.64 19.55 0.19
CA SER A 285 10.05 19.52 -1.14
C SER A 285 10.29 18.18 -1.82
N HIS A 286 9.27 17.62 -2.48
CA HIS A 286 9.33 16.27 -3.06
C HIS A 286 9.73 15.21 -2.03
N VAL A 287 9.04 15.22 -0.89
CA VAL A 287 9.28 14.31 0.23
C VAL A 287 8.18 13.26 0.31
N PHE A 288 8.54 12.02 0.65
CA PHE A 288 7.61 10.98 1.05
C PHE A 288 7.84 10.63 2.51
N ILE A 289 6.80 10.65 3.33
CA ILE A 289 6.85 10.32 4.75
C ILE A 289 5.84 9.20 5.01
N GLU A 290 6.29 8.04 5.48
CA GLU A 290 5.38 6.96 5.89
C GLU A 290 5.69 6.36 7.25
N LYS A 291 4.69 5.75 7.89
CA LYS A 291 4.82 4.96 9.14
C LYS A 291 5.29 5.78 10.34
N ALA A 292 5.07 7.09 10.31
CA ALA A 292 5.42 8.00 11.38
C ALA A 292 4.29 8.11 12.42
N ALA A 293 4.65 8.18 13.71
CA ALA A 293 3.71 8.52 14.76
C ALA A 293 3.15 9.94 14.55
N VAL A 294 4.01 10.89 14.18
CA VAL A 294 3.63 12.19 13.61
C VAL A 294 4.53 12.43 12.41
N GLY A 295 4.01 12.66 11.21
CA GLY A 295 4.83 12.85 10.01
C GLY A 295 5.77 14.04 10.15
N ILE A 296 5.19 15.20 10.43
CA ILE A 296 5.90 16.45 10.76
C ILE A 296 5.29 17.06 12.01
N ASP A 297 6.09 17.25 13.04
CA ASP A 297 5.72 17.93 14.29
C ASP A 297 6.52 19.23 14.39
N ALA A 298 5.90 20.35 14.05
CA ALA A 298 6.54 21.65 14.00
C ALA A 298 6.16 22.51 15.21
N VAL A 299 7.17 23.03 15.90
CA VAL A 299 7.05 23.97 17.02
C VAL A 299 7.87 25.20 16.66
N GLY A 300 7.25 26.38 16.55
CA GLY A 300 7.96 27.56 16.05
C GLY A 300 8.34 27.47 14.56
N GLY A 301 9.14 28.44 14.11
CA GLY A 301 9.73 28.50 12.76
C GLY A 301 8.74 28.74 11.61
N SER A 302 9.29 29.02 10.43
CA SER A 302 8.57 29.12 9.16
C SER A 302 8.95 27.94 8.27
N ASN A 303 8.04 26.99 8.11
CA ASN A 303 8.30 25.74 7.41
C ASN A 303 7.61 25.72 6.04
N THR A 304 8.38 25.39 5.00
CA THR A 304 7.85 25.12 3.66
C THR A 304 7.73 23.63 3.45
N ILE A 305 6.51 23.15 3.17
CA ILE A 305 6.19 21.76 2.87
C ILE A 305 5.52 21.72 1.49
N ALA A 306 6.28 21.34 0.47
CA ALA A 306 5.82 21.36 -0.91
C ALA A 306 5.91 19.98 -1.57
N ASP A 307 4.99 19.64 -2.47
CA ASP A 307 5.05 18.42 -3.30
C ASP A 307 5.29 17.14 -2.48
N THR A 308 4.68 17.09 -1.30
CA THR A 308 4.97 16.09 -0.27
C THR A 308 3.81 15.14 -0.09
N VAL A 309 4.11 13.86 0.10
CA VAL A 309 3.12 12.84 0.46
C VAL A 309 3.41 12.33 1.86
N ILE A 310 2.40 12.37 2.72
CA ILE A 310 2.44 11.79 4.07
C ILE A 310 1.38 10.71 4.13
N ASP A 311 1.80 9.49 4.42
CA ASP A 311 0.98 8.30 4.28
C ASP A 311 1.17 7.35 5.47
N HIS A 312 0.16 6.53 5.80
CA HIS A 312 0.24 5.49 6.84
C HIS A 312 0.84 5.96 8.18
N GLY A 313 0.07 6.59 9.07
CA GLY A 313 0.64 7.10 10.32
C GLY A 313 -0.36 7.54 11.39
N GLY A 314 0.16 8.16 12.45
CA GLY A 314 -0.67 8.75 13.50
C GLY A 314 -1.22 10.11 13.05
N THR A 315 -0.43 11.17 13.17
CA THR A 315 -0.79 12.51 12.70
C THR A 315 0.03 12.87 11.45
N GLY A 316 -0.58 13.42 10.41
CA GLY A 316 0.13 13.82 9.19
C GLY A 316 1.08 14.99 9.47
N VAL A 317 0.51 16.16 9.74
CA VAL A 317 1.27 17.35 10.16
C VAL A 317 0.64 17.95 11.42
N ARG A 318 1.48 18.32 12.38
CA ARG A 318 1.08 19.08 13.57
C ARG A 318 1.87 20.37 13.65
N PHE A 319 1.17 21.49 13.68
CA PHE A 319 1.74 22.80 13.97
C PHE A 319 1.38 23.20 15.40
N GLN A 320 2.39 23.52 16.19
CA GLN A 320 2.27 23.94 17.59
C GLN A 320 2.54 25.44 17.74
N ALA A 321 2.40 25.94 18.97
CA ALA A 321 2.52 27.38 19.26
C ALA A 321 3.79 27.99 18.65
N GLN A 322 3.66 29.25 18.21
CA GLN A 322 4.74 30.08 17.63
C GLN A 322 5.20 29.68 16.22
N SER A 323 4.61 28.66 15.59
CA SER A 323 4.82 28.39 14.17
C SER A 323 4.05 29.42 13.34
N ALA A 324 4.75 30.36 12.71
CA ALA A 324 4.20 31.42 11.87
C ALA A 324 4.74 31.31 10.44
N ASP A 325 3.96 31.75 9.45
CA ASP A 325 4.34 31.74 8.03
C ASP A 325 4.71 30.33 7.50
N ASN A 326 3.97 29.30 7.91
CA ASN A 326 4.14 27.95 7.36
C ASN A 326 3.33 27.81 6.08
N GLU A 327 3.90 27.11 5.10
CA GLU A 327 3.25 26.86 3.81
C GLU A 327 3.16 25.35 3.54
N MET A 328 1.97 24.90 3.17
CA MET A 328 1.72 23.56 2.64
C MET A 328 1.18 23.68 1.21
N ALA A 329 2.00 23.35 0.22
CA ALA A 329 1.64 23.46 -1.19
C ALA A 329 1.71 22.09 -1.90
N ARG A 330 0.66 21.66 -2.59
CA ARG A 330 0.63 20.36 -3.33
C ARG A 330 0.96 19.17 -2.41
N VAL A 331 0.36 19.16 -1.22
CA VAL A 331 0.57 18.12 -0.21
C VAL A 331 -0.57 17.10 -0.23
N LYS A 332 -0.24 15.82 -0.23
CA LYS A 332 -1.20 14.73 -0.05
C LYS A 332 -0.99 14.08 1.32
N ILE A 333 -2.01 14.06 2.15
CA ILE A 333 -2.02 13.35 3.44
C ILE A 333 -3.14 12.32 3.41
N GLU A 334 -2.80 11.04 3.54
CA GLU A 334 -3.76 9.93 3.55
C GLU A 334 -3.36 8.82 4.52
N ALA A 335 -4.28 7.91 4.82
CA ALA A 335 -4.06 6.79 5.75
C ALA A 335 -3.44 7.18 7.11
N VAL A 336 -3.72 8.39 7.60
CA VAL A 336 -3.38 8.86 8.95
C VAL A 336 -4.59 8.94 9.85
N ARG A 337 -4.40 8.83 11.16
CA ARG A 337 -5.47 9.08 12.14
C ARG A 337 -5.94 10.54 12.09
N ASP A 338 -5.00 11.48 12.16
CA ASP A 338 -5.24 12.92 12.16
C ASP A 338 -4.54 13.56 10.96
N GLY A 339 -5.25 14.31 10.12
CA GLY A 339 -4.68 14.88 8.88
C GLY A 339 -3.68 16.00 9.14
N VAL A 340 -4.22 17.19 9.46
CA VAL A 340 -3.45 18.35 9.91
C VAL A 340 -4.03 18.84 11.23
N VAL A 341 -3.17 19.05 12.22
CA VAL A 341 -3.52 19.59 13.53
C VAL A 341 -2.84 20.94 13.71
N VAL A 342 -3.61 22.00 13.91
CA VAL A 342 -3.11 23.36 14.15
C VAL A 342 -3.51 23.76 15.57
N LEU A 343 -2.52 23.90 16.46
CA LEU A 343 -2.76 24.29 17.84
C LEU A 343 -2.79 25.81 18.00
N GLU A 344 -3.27 26.27 19.17
CA GLU A 344 -3.38 27.70 19.46
C GLU A 344 -2.05 28.44 19.29
N GLY A 345 -2.09 29.53 18.52
CA GLY A 345 -0.91 30.35 18.22
C GLY A 345 -0.04 29.84 17.06
N ALA A 346 -0.50 28.85 16.30
CA ALA A 346 0.12 28.38 15.08
C ALA A 346 -0.64 28.86 13.84
N GLN A 347 0.06 29.03 12.71
CA GLN A 347 -0.51 29.41 11.43
C GLN A 347 0.09 28.60 10.27
N VAL A 348 -0.74 28.24 9.30
CA VAL A 348 -0.33 27.57 8.06
C VAL A 348 -1.23 27.98 6.91
N ASP A 349 -0.61 28.32 5.78
CA ASP A 349 -1.26 28.52 4.50
C ASP A 349 -1.27 27.20 3.71
N VAL A 350 -2.44 26.74 3.29
CA VAL A 350 -2.61 25.47 2.59
C VAL A 350 -3.12 25.70 1.16
N VAL A 351 -2.34 25.25 0.18
CA VAL A 351 -2.61 25.43 -1.25
C VAL A 351 -2.53 24.07 -1.97
N ASP A 352 -3.54 23.76 -2.78
CA ASP A 352 -3.58 22.55 -3.61
C ASP A 352 -3.33 21.23 -2.85
N ALA A 353 -3.88 21.09 -1.64
CA ALA A 353 -3.68 19.92 -0.80
C ALA A 353 -4.87 18.95 -0.79
N ILE A 354 -4.58 17.65 -0.65
CA ILE A 354 -5.57 16.60 -0.38
C ILE A 354 -5.28 16.07 1.03
N ILE A 355 -6.16 16.34 1.99
CA ILE A 355 -5.97 15.93 3.39
C ILE A 355 -7.09 14.97 3.78
N ARG A 356 -6.72 13.75 4.16
CA ARG A 356 -7.63 12.70 4.64
C ARG A 356 -7.16 12.21 6.02
N GLY A 357 -8.01 12.42 7.03
CA GLY A 357 -7.82 12.00 8.42
C GLY A 357 -9.09 12.28 9.22
N ASN A 358 -9.37 11.48 10.25
CA ASN A 358 -10.66 11.50 10.97
C ASN A 358 -10.71 12.51 12.14
N GLY A 359 -9.61 13.20 12.45
CA GLY A 359 -9.53 14.21 13.52
C GLY A 359 -9.43 15.63 12.98
N VAL A 360 -10.56 16.34 12.83
CA VAL A 360 -10.56 17.81 12.84
C VAL A 360 -10.91 18.24 14.26
N GLU A 361 -9.92 18.29 15.17
CA GLU A 361 -10.06 19.18 16.33
C GLU A 361 -9.77 20.60 15.87
N ALA A 362 -10.81 21.26 15.36
CA ALA A 362 -10.79 22.69 15.10
C ALA A 362 -10.70 23.43 16.43
N GLY A 363 -9.48 23.73 16.87
CA GLY A 363 -9.23 24.95 17.64
C GLY A 363 -9.66 26.13 16.77
N ARG A 364 -10.65 26.89 17.24
CA ARG A 364 -11.38 27.89 16.45
C ARG A 364 -10.45 28.92 15.78
N GLY A 365 -10.58 29.07 14.46
CA GLY A 365 -10.07 30.21 13.70
C GLY A 365 -9.82 29.87 12.24
N PHE A 366 -10.90 29.85 11.43
CA PHE A 366 -10.80 29.99 9.97
C PHE A 366 -10.79 31.46 9.60
#